data_AF-A0A955Y0K5-F1
#
_entry.id   AF-A0A955Y0K5-F1
#
_cell.length_a   1.000
_cell.length_b   1.000
_cell.length_c   1.000
_cell.angle_alpha   90.00
_cell.angle_beta   90.00
_cell.angle_gamma   90.00
#
_symmetry.space_group_name_H-M   'P 1'
#
loop_
_entity.id
_entity.type
_entity.pdbx_description
1 polymer ?
#
loop_
_entity_poly.entity_id
_entity_poly.type
_entity_poly.pdbx_seq_one_letter_code
_entity_poly.pdbx_strand_id
1 'polypeptide(L)'
;MAAHRKPKAKAEVSGATLKHPERYRDRTGPSNTKPLGEPFARMNETERKYWAEFAQELPWLHSAHRVLLRLTCKLAARMDDDSEMGVSAAHSLSSLLSKLGATPVDESRVMNGGSGDDKDPLDEFIH
;
A
#
# COMPACT_ATOMS: atom_id res chain seq x y z
N MET A 1 6.51 -13.51 14.00
CA MET A 1 5.46 -13.52 12.95
C MET A 1 6.12 -13.23 11.62
N ALA A 2 6.01 -14.12 10.62
CA ALA A 2 6.65 -13.90 9.31
C ALA A 2 6.04 -12.65 8.64
N ALA A 3 6.87 -11.71 8.21
CA ALA A 3 6.40 -10.49 7.56
C ALA A 3 5.61 -10.81 6.27
N HIS A 4 4.41 -10.24 6.13
CA HIS A 4 3.63 -10.36 4.89
C HIS A 4 4.46 -9.92 3.68
N ARG A 5 4.60 -10.81 2.70
CA ARG A 5 5.43 -10.60 1.50
C ARG A 5 4.83 -9.49 0.61
N LYS A 6 5.65 -8.55 0.15
CA LYS A 6 5.22 -7.45 -0.76
C LYS A 6 4.73 -8.02 -2.10
N PRO A 7 3.58 -7.55 -2.65
CA PRO A 7 3.15 -7.84 -4.01
C PRO A 7 4.18 -7.38 -5.06
N LYS A 8 4.25 -8.05 -6.22
CA LYS A 8 5.25 -7.79 -7.28
C LYS A 8 5.14 -6.36 -7.85
N ALA A 9 3.94 -5.90 -8.20
CA ALA A 9 3.73 -4.54 -8.71
C ALA A 9 4.23 -3.46 -7.74
N LYS A 10 3.98 -3.63 -6.44
CA LYS A 10 4.53 -2.76 -5.41
C LYS A 10 6.05 -2.85 -5.29
N ALA A 11 6.61 -4.04 -5.46
CA ALA A 11 8.06 -4.27 -5.46
C ALA A 11 8.77 -3.65 -6.68
N GLU A 12 8.09 -3.57 -7.83
CA GLU A 12 8.61 -2.95 -9.05
C GLU A 12 8.69 -1.42 -8.92
N VAL A 13 7.60 -0.78 -8.46
CA VAL A 13 7.56 0.67 -8.23
C VAL A 13 8.60 1.12 -7.21
N SER A 14 8.82 0.31 -6.17
CA SER A 14 9.83 0.59 -5.14
C SER A 14 11.29 0.32 -5.55
N GLY A 15 11.52 -0.25 -6.73
CA GLY A 15 12.85 -0.69 -7.16
C GLY A 15 13.41 -1.87 -6.35
N ALA A 16 12.60 -2.51 -5.49
CA ALA A 16 13.02 -3.68 -4.72
C ALA A 16 13.36 -4.87 -5.62
N THR A 17 12.73 -4.97 -6.80
CA THR A 17 13.07 -5.97 -7.83
C THR A 17 14.45 -5.77 -8.43
N LEU A 18 14.98 -4.54 -8.47
CA LEU A 18 16.31 -4.23 -8.97
C LEU A 18 17.40 -4.55 -7.94
N LYS A 19 17.10 -4.34 -6.64
CA LYS A 19 18.06 -4.54 -5.56
C LYS A 19 18.19 -6.00 -5.08
N HIS A 20 17.11 -6.75 -5.14
CA HIS A 20 17.07 -8.17 -4.72
C HIS A 20 16.44 -9.07 -5.78
N PRO A 21 16.99 -9.10 -7.01
CA PRO A 21 16.38 -9.81 -8.14
C PRO A 21 16.13 -11.30 -7.86
N GLU A 22 16.99 -11.94 -7.07
CA GLU A 22 16.87 -13.34 -6.65
C GLU A 22 15.58 -13.62 -5.87
N ARG A 23 15.08 -12.65 -5.10
CA ARG A 23 13.84 -12.79 -4.31
C ARG A 23 12.58 -12.66 -5.15
N TYR A 24 12.68 -12.11 -6.37
CA TYR A 24 11.54 -11.80 -7.22
C TYR A 24 11.54 -12.52 -8.57
N ARG A 25 12.64 -13.18 -8.95
CA ARG A 25 12.84 -13.87 -10.24
C ARG A 25 11.70 -14.83 -10.58
N ASP A 26 11.30 -15.67 -9.62
CA ASP A 26 10.31 -16.72 -9.84
C ASP A 26 8.89 -16.26 -9.43
N ARG A 27 8.71 -14.96 -9.12
CA ARG A 27 7.41 -14.42 -8.71
C ARG A 27 6.61 -13.98 -9.93
N THR A 28 5.45 -14.60 -10.10
CA THR A 28 4.41 -14.16 -11.03
C THR A 28 3.41 -13.29 -10.28
N GLY A 29 3.19 -12.06 -10.77
CA GLY A 29 2.04 -11.25 -10.36
C GLY A 29 0.82 -11.63 -11.19
N PRO A 30 -0.38 -11.13 -10.82
CA PRO A 30 -1.51 -11.20 -11.73
C PRO A 30 -1.12 -10.50 -13.03
N SER A 31 -1.06 -11.26 -14.13
CA SER A 31 -0.77 -10.72 -15.45
C SER A 31 -2.00 -9.98 -16.00
N ASN A 32 -1.77 -8.93 -16.79
CA ASN A 32 -2.81 -8.18 -17.50
C ASN A 32 -3.87 -7.51 -16.59
N THR A 33 -3.45 -6.92 -15.48
CA THR A 33 -4.36 -6.10 -14.68
C THR A 33 -4.70 -4.81 -15.42
N LYS A 34 -6.00 -4.51 -15.52
CA LYS A 34 -6.46 -3.23 -16.08
C LYS A 34 -6.03 -2.09 -15.14
N PRO A 35 -5.74 -0.88 -15.66
CA PRO A 35 -5.43 0.27 -14.83
C PRO A 35 -6.55 0.56 -13.82
N LEU A 36 -6.23 1.29 -12.76
CA LEU A 36 -7.18 1.64 -11.71
C LEU A 36 -8.44 2.29 -12.29
N GLY A 37 -8.30 3.26 -13.20
CA GLY A 37 -9.38 3.94 -13.91
C GLY A 37 -10.16 4.97 -13.08
N GLU A 38 -11.15 5.60 -13.71
CA GLU A 38 -11.94 6.70 -13.13
C GLU A 38 -12.75 6.31 -11.87
N PRO A 39 -13.01 7.23 -10.92
CA PRO A 39 -13.86 6.97 -9.76
C PRO A 39 -15.26 6.46 -10.14
N PHE A 40 -15.96 5.82 -9.20
CA PHE A 40 -17.32 5.36 -9.45
C PHE A 40 -18.28 6.55 -9.62
N ALA A 41 -19.20 6.45 -10.58
CA ALA A 41 -20.16 7.51 -10.89
C ALA A 41 -21.02 7.97 -9.70
N ARG A 42 -21.25 7.10 -8.71
CA ARG A 42 -22.04 7.40 -7.51
C ARG A 42 -21.22 7.95 -6.33
N MET A 43 -19.94 8.26 -6.53
CA MET A 43 -19.12 8.90 -5.48
C MET A 43 -19.40 10.41 -5.44
N ASN A 44 -19.43 10.98 -4.23
CA ASN A 44 -19.55 12.43 -4.04
C ASN A 44 -18.21 13.13 -4.34
N GLU A 45 -18.17 14.46 -4.22
CA GLU A 45 -16.98 15.25 -4.57
C GLU A 45 -15.79 14.95 -3.65
N THR A 46 -15.98 14.93 -2.34
CA THR A 46 -14.92 14.65 -1.34
C THR A 46 -14.36 13.24 -1.52
N GLU A 47 -15.21 12.24 -1.69
CA GLU A 47 -14.80 10.86 -1.99
C GLU A 47 -13.95 10.77 -3.26
N ARG A 48 -14.22 11.59 -4.29
CA ARG A 48 -13.45 11.61 -5.54
C ARG A 48 -12.10 12.31 -5.38
N LYS A 49 -12.00 13.33 -4.53
CA LYS A 49 -10.71 13.96 -4.18
C LYS A 49 -9.78 12.92 -3.55
N TYR A 50 -10.26 12.20 -2.54
CA TYR A 50 -9.51 11.09 -1.94
C TYR A 50 -9.16 9.98 -2.94
N TRP A 51 -10.04 9.68 -3.90
CA TRP A 51 -9.70 8.72 -4.94
C TRP A 51 -8.49 9.17 -5.76
N ALA A 52 -8.46 10.44 -6.17
CA ALA A 52 -7.35 10.99 -6.96
C ALA A 52 -6.05 10.99 -6.15
N GLU A 53 -6.11 11.42 -4.89
CA GLU A 53 -4.97 11.41 -3.96
C GLU A 53 -4.42 10.00 -3.77
N PHE A 54 -5.27 9.03 -3.40
CA PHE A 54 -4.81 7.64 -3.22
C PHE A 54 -4.33 7.00 -4.52
N ALA A 55 -4.89 7.36 -5.68
CA ALA A 55 -4.39 6.88 -6.96
C ALA A 55 -2.98 7.40 -7.27
N GLN A 56 -2.68 8.64 -6.85
CA GLN A 56 -1.37 9.26 -6.99
C GLN A 56 -0.36 8.66 -5.99
N GLU A 57 -0.74 8.53 -4.72
CA GLU A 57 0.14 8.03 -3.65
C GLU A 57 0.38 6.51 -3.73
N LEU A 58 -0.57 5.76 -4.32
CA LEU A 58 -0.53 4.30 -4.40
C LEU A 58 -0.52 3.83 -5.87
N PRO A 59 0.53 4.14 -6.66
CA PRO A 59 0.56 3.90 -8.10
C PRO A 59 0.59 2.41 -8.48
N TRP A 60 0.77 1.50 -7.53
CA TRP A 60 0.68 0.04 -7.74
C TRP A 60 -0.76 -0.48 -7.74
N LEU A 61 -1.76 0.36 -7.44
CA LEU A 61 -3.16 -0.04 -7.49
C LEU A 61 -3.63 -0.26 -8.94
N HIS A 62 -4.62 -1.13 -9.09
CA HIS A 62 -5.17 -1.53 -10.38
C HIS A 62 -6.65 -1.89 -10.23
N SER A 63 -7.33 -2.27 -11.31
CA SER A 63 -8.78 -2.44 -11.36
C SER A 63 -9.40 -3.32 -10.26
N ALA A 64 -8.67 -4.34 -9.77
CA ALA A 64 -9.15 -5.23 -8.71
C ALA A 64 -9.26 -4.53 -7.35
N HIS A 65 -8.50 -3.45 -7.13
CA HIS A 65 -8.49 -2.69 -5.89
C HIS A 65 -9.63 -1.67 -5.81
N ARG A 66 -10.33 -1.39 -6.93
CA ARG A 66 -11.30 -0.30 -7.04
C ARG A 66 -12.39 -0.33 -5.96
N VAL A 67 -12.95 -1.50 -5.66
CA VAL A 67 -14.02 -1.61 -4.64
C VAL A 67 -13.48 -1.31 -3.24
N LEU A 68 -12.29 -1.81 -2.94
CA LEU A 68 -11.61 -1.56 -1.66
C LEU A 68 -11.22 -0.09 -1.51
N LEU A 69 -10.69 0.50 -2.59
CA LEU A 69 -10.35 1.91 -2.65
C LEU A 69 -11.57 2.80 -2.46
N ARG A 70 -12.71 2.48 -3.10
CA ARG A 70 -13.97 3.21 -2.91
C ARG A 70 -14.40 3.25 -1.45
N LEU A 71 -14.33 2.12 -0.75
CA LEU A 71 -14.67 2.06 0.68
C LEU A 71 -13.71 2.90 1.52
N THR A 72 -12.42 2.89 1.17
CA THR A 72 -11.40 3.71 1.82
C THR A 72 -11.68 5.20 1.64
N CYS A 73 -12.00 5.63 0.41
CA CYS A 73 -12.38 7.03 0.11
C CYS A 73 -13.60 7.49 0.90
N LYS A 74 -14.60 6.62 1.07
CA LYS A 74 -15.80 6.91 1.87
C LYS A 74 -15.49 7.17 3.33
N LEU A 75 -14.62 6.35 3.92
CA LEU A 75 -14.22 6.51 5.30
C LEU A 75 -13.29 7.72 5.47
N ALA A 76 -12.39 7.97 4.52
CA ALA A 76 -11.54 9.16 4.53
C ALA A 76 -12.38 10.45 4.45
N ALA A 77 -13.33 10.55 3.51
CA ALA A 77 -14.24 11.69 3.40
C ALA A 77 -15.04 11.93 4.68
N ARG A 78 -15.41 10.86 5.40
CA ARG A 78 -16.09 10.97 6.69
C ARG A 78 -15.22 11.63 7.77
N MET A 79 -13.88 11.54 7.69
CA MET A 79 -13.00 12.23 8.65
C MET A 79 -13.12 13.75 8.56
N ASP A 80 -13.44 14.27 7.37
CA ASP A 80 -13.55 15.71 7.14
C ASP A 80 -14.92 16.25 7.55
N ASP A 81 -15.97 15.44 7.40
CA ASP A 81 -17.36 15.85 7.66
C ASP A 81 -17.82 15.60 9.11
N ASP A 82 -17.29 14.57 9.79
CA ASP A 82 -17.78 14.08 11.08
C ASP A 82 -16.79 14.45 12.19
N SER A 83 -17.15 15.39 13.08
CA SER A 83 -16.29 15.79 14.21
C SER A 83 -16.01 14.66 15.19
N GLU A 84 -16.77 13.56 15.10
CA GLU A 84 -16.65 12.39 15.95
C GLU A 84 -16.63 11.10 15.11
N MET A 85 -15.56 10.89 14.34
CA MET A 85 -15.32 9.58 13.75
C MET A 85 -15.19 8.53 14.87
N GLY A 86 -16.21 7.67 14.99
CA GLY A 86 -16.18 6.58 15.97
C GLY A 86 -14.99 5.64 15.76
N VAL A 87 -14.43 5.13 16.87
CA VAL A 87 -13.23 4.27 16.91
C VAL A 87 -13.30 3.10 15.92
N SER A 88 -14.48 2.50 15.74
CA SER A 88 -14.68 1.39 14.80
C SER A 88 -14.43 1.81 13.33
N ALA A 89 -14.85 3.01 12.94
CA ALA A 89 -14.63 3.54 11.60
C ALA A 89 -13.15 3.86 11.37
N ALA A 90 -12.49 4.49 12.34
CA ALA A 90 -11.05 4.76 12.28
C ALA A 90 -10.22 3.47 12.19
N HIS A 91 -10.56 2.46 12.99
CA HIS A 91 -9.90 1.15 12.94
C HIS A 91 -10.14 0.45 11.59
N SER A 92 -11.36 0.55 11.04
CA SER A 92 -11.67 0.00 9.71
C SER A 92 -10.86 0.70 8.62
N LEU A 93 -10.74 2.02 8.66
CA LEU A 93 -9.93 2.79 7.73
C LEU A 93 -8.45 2.38 7.79
N SER A 94 -7.86 2.33 8.99
CA SER A 94 -6.48 1.86 9.18
C SER A 94 -6.24 0.45 8.62
N SER A 95 -7.20 -0.46 8.83
CA SER A 95 -7.15 -1.83 8.30
C SER A 95 -7.26 -1.89 6.78
N LEU A 96 -8.00 -0.98 6.14
CA LEU A 96 -8.12 -0.89 4.68
C LEU A 96 -6.85 -0.30 4.06
N LEU A 97 -6.32 0.77 4.64
CA LEU A 97 -5.06 1.39 4.22
C LEU A 97 -3.91 0.38 4.28
N SER A 98 -3.83 -0.42 5.34
CA SER A 98 -2.86 -1.51 5.45
C SER A 98 -3.01 -2.56 4.33
N LYS A 99 -4.25 -2.90 3.94
CA LYS A 99 -4.50 -3.85 2.83
C LYS A 99 -4.14 -3.26 1.45
N LEU A 100 -4.33 -1.96 1.26
CA LEU A 100 -3.91 -1.24 0.06
C LEU A 100 -2.40 -0.99 0.01
N GLY A 101 -1.72 -1.18 1.14
CA GLY A 101 -0.30 -0.96 1.29
C GLY A 101 0.06 0.51 1.46
N ALA A 102 -0.78 1.30 2.12
CA ALA A 102 -0.71 2.76 2.24
C ALA A 102 -0.21 3.27 3.60
N THR A 103 0.59 2.47 4.32
CA THR A 103 1.10 2.84 5.66
C THR A 103 2.60 3.19 5.62
N PRO A 104 3.16 3.91 6.61
CA PRO A 104 4.61 4.17 6.67
C PRO A 104 5.47 2.90 6.76
N VAL A 105 4.95 1.80 7.30
CA VAL A 105 5.61 0.47 7.25
C VAL A 105 5.63 -0.07 5.82
N ASP A 106 4.60 0.26 5.06
CA ASP A 106 4.44 -0.09 3.67
C ASP A 106 5.21 0.84 2.72
N GLU A 107 5.37 2.11 3.07
CA GLU A 107 6.18 3.13 2.41
C GLU A 107 7.67 2.97 2.72
N SER A 108 8.06 2.68 3.97
CA SER A 108 9.44 2.27 4.29
C SER A 108 9.77 0.97 3.58
N ARG A 109 8.81 0.08 3.33
CA ARG A 109 9.02 -1.05 2.42
C ARG A 109 9.18 -0.62 0.95
N VAL A 110 8.73 0.56 0.55
CA VAL A 110 8.89 1.12 -0.79
C VAL A 110 10.17 1.96 -0.91
N MET A 111 10.55 2.68 0.15
CA MET A 111 11.72 3.57 0.23
C MET A 111 12.97 2.82 0.73
N ASN A 112 12.82 1.96 1.73
CA ASN A 112 13.86 1.08 2.27
C ASN A 112 13.94 -0.23 1.48
N GLY A 113 14.30 -0.11 0.21
CA GLY A 113 15.24 -1.07 -0.39
C GLY A 113 16.66 -0.91 0.18
N GLY A 114 16.81 -0.38 1.38
CA GLY A 114 18.07 -0.23 2.12
C GLY A 114 17.83 -0.72 3.54
N SER A 115 18.86 -1.30 4.15
CA SER A 115 18.82 -1.93 5.47
C SER A 115 18.12 -3.30 5.49
N GLY A 116 18.66 -4.21 4.71
CA GLY A 116 18.81 -5.59 5.15
C GLY A 116 20.30 -5.87 5.32
N ASP A 117 20.90 -5.31 6.37
CA ASP A 117 22.12 -5.84 6.97
C ASP A 117 22.05 -5.50 8.47
N ASP A 118 21.09 -6.12 9.16
CA ASP A 118 21.28 -6.38 10.59
C ASP A 118 22.30 -7.52 10.67
N LYS A 119 23.57 -7.18 10.42
CA LYS A 119 24.66 -7.92 11.05
C LYS A 119 24.53 -7.62 12.52
N ASP A 120 24.36 -8.67 13.31
CA ASP A 120 24.40 -8.57 14.76
C ASP A 120 25.75 -7.95 15.13
N PRO A 121 25.81 -6.83 15.89
CA PRO A 121 27.08 -6.25 16.34
C PRO A 121 27.98 -7.23 17.11
N LEU A 122 27.45 -8.39 17.49
CA LEU A 122 28.17 -9.49 18.13
C LEU A 122 29.02 -10.34 17.17
N ASP A 123 28.77 -10.29 15.86
CA ASP A 123 29.54 -11.07 14.86
C ASP A 123 30.97 -10.52 14.65
N GLU A 124 31.27 -9.30 15.10
CA GLU A 124 32.61 -8.69 15.01
C GLU A 124 33.56 -9.07 16.15
N PHE A 125 33.05 -9.68 17.23
CA PHE A 125 33.85 -10.01 18.43
C PHE A 125 34.25 -11.48 18.54
N ILE A 126 33.85 -12.32 17.59
CA ILE A 126 34.22 -13.74 17.54
C ILE A 126 35.12 -13.96 16.33
N HIS A 127 36.37 -13.52 16.42
CA HIS A 127 37.44 -13.99 15.53
C HIS A 127 38.81 -13.94 16.20
#